data_AF-A0A7S2DJ94-F1
#
_entry.id   AF-A0A7S2DJ94-F1
#
_cell.length_a   1.000
_cell.length_b   1.000
_cell.length_c   1.000
_cell.angle_alpha   90.00
_cell.angle_beta   90.00
_cell.angle_gamma   90.00
#
_symmetry.space_group_name_H-M   'P 1'
#
loop_
_entity.id
_entity.type
_entity.pdbx_description
1 polymer ?
#
loop_
_entity_poly.entity_id
_entity_poly.type
_entity_poly.pdbx_seq_one_letter_code
_entity_poly.pdbx_strand_id
1 'polypeptide(L)'
;GRLHYRKLTGAGPDEGWISIAIPGKELARRLPDAAEGDALGEANDLSAWMVPNSEPPAEDPPEWCGLKLPKPRGKFVAEGTGRAKLEPWVPKLAELPPKLQKSFPWKELLKNKSTDVFGKQVGEAMAAGPKGYHYGMEFPFTLQMIQDMGVDWLTRALHKAGTLPEDNRVVSMKAKEFVGGGACLKATIECQYEKPSEDLHEKLFCKYPFPVTAEGFMNYWNWACVMNNDGPEIDFARILSAGAPMR
;
A
#
# COMPACT_ATOMS: atom_id res chain seq x y z
N GLY A 1 -16.17 -19.65 9.98
CA GLY A 1 -15.75 -19.46 11.39
C GLY A 1 -14.36 -18.88 11.44
N ARG A 2 -14.01 -18.20 12.54
CA ARG A 2 -12.65 -17.71 12.82
C ARG A 2 -12.04 -18.54 13.95
N LEU A 3 -10.72 -18.73 13.91
CA LEU A 3 -9.96 -19.42 14.95
C LEU A 3 -8.93 -18.44 15.54
N HIS A 4 -8.90 -18.35 16.86
CA HIS A 4 -7.85 -17.62 17.57
C HIS A 4 -6.62 -18.51 17.68
N TYR A 5 -5.45 -18.01 17.28
CA TYR A 5 -4.20 -18.76 17.32
C TYR A 5 -3.17 -18.06 18.21
N ARG A 6 -2.23 -18.84 18.73
CA ARG A 6 -0.95 -18.39 19.26
C ARG A 6 0.16 -18.96 18.38
N LYS A 7 1.08 -18.12 17.94
CA LYS A 7 2.17 -18.47 17.02
C LYS A 7 3.19 -19.35 17.75
N LEU A 8 3.52 -20.51 17.18
CA LEU A 8 4.59 -21.37 17.68
C LEU A 8 5.93 -21.02 17.01
N THR A 9 5.95 -20.83 15.68
CA THR A 9 7.13 -20.48 14.90
C THR A 9 6.77 -19.60 13.70
N GLY A 10 7.76 -19.00 13.04
CA GLY A 10 7.60 -18.23 11.80
C GLY A 10 7.48 -16.71 11.99
N ALA A 11 7.27 -16.01 10.87
CA ALA A 11 7.08 -14.55 10.84
C ALA A 11 5.59 -14.19 10.97
N GLY A 12 5.27 -13.22 11.81
CA GLY A 12 3.90 -12.77 12.07
C GLY A 12 3.69 -12.37 13.54
N PRO A 13 2.51 -11.84 13.91
CA PRO A 13 2.18 -11.51 15.30
C PRO A 13 2.05 -12.78 16.17
N ASP A 14 2.31 -12.64 17.47
CA ASP A 14 2.35 -13.77 18.43
C ASP A 14 0.98 -14.40 18.70
N GLU A 15 -0.10 -13.64 18.49
CA GLU A 15 -1.47 -14.12 18.51
C GLU A 15 -2.32 -13.41 17.46
N GLY A 16 -3.47 -13.98 17.13
CA GLY A 16 -4.38 -13.38 16.16
C GLY A 16 -5.55 -14.27 15.77
N TRP A 17 -6.34 -13.79 14.80
CA TRP A 17 -7.54 -14.48 14.32
C TRP A 17 -7.41 -14.82 12.84
N ILE A 18 -7.58 -16.08 12.48
CA ILE A 18 -7.62 -16.55 11.09
C ILE A 18 -9.02 -17.01 10.69
N SER A 19 -9.39 -16.83 9.42
CA SER A 19 -10.59 -17.45 8.84
C SER A 19 -10.31 -18.91 8.48
N ILE A 20 -11.20 -19.82 8.87
CA ILE A 20 -11.04 -21.26 8.62
C ILE A 20 -11.41 -21.59 7.16
N ALA A 21 -12.37 -20.86 6.58
CA ALA A 21 -12.81 -21.02 5.20
C ALA A 21 -13.37 -19.71 4.63
N ILE A 22 -13.38 -19.62 3.30
CA ILE A 22 -14.09 -18.62 2.49
C ILE A 22 -15.00 -19.38 1.48
N PRO A 23 -15.99 -18.74 0.83
CA PRO A 23 -16.87 -19.43 -0.11
C PRO A 23 -16.09 -20.21 -1.17
N GLY A 24 -16.25 -21.54 -1.18
CA GLY A 24 -15.59 -22.45 -2.11
C GLY A 24 -14.14 -22.81 -1.80
N LYS A 25 -13.56 -22.38 -0.65
CA LYS A 25 -12.17 -22.71 -0.29
C LYS A 25 -11.94 -22.82 1.21
N GLU A 26 -11.43 -23.97 1.64
CA GLU A 26 -10.94 -24.20 3.00
C GLU A 26 -9.52 -23.61 3.14
N LEU A 27 -9.28 -22.86 4.22
CA LEU A 27 -8.00 -22.17 4.48
C LEU A 27 -7.19 -22.84 5.60
N ALA A 28 -7.86 -23.51 6.54
CA ALA A 28 -7.22 -24.23 7.63
C ALA A 28 -7.98 -25.54 7.92
N ARG A 29 -7.24 -26.64 8.14
CA ARG A 29 -7.79 -27.96 8.49
C ARG A 29 -7.17 -28.47 9.79
N ARG A 30 -7.94 -29.18 10.61
CA ARG A 30 -7.41 -29.87 11.80
C ARG A 30 -6.54 -31.04 11.34
N LEU A 31 -5.32 -31.16 11.88
CA LEU A 31 -4.50 -32.35 11.65
C LEU A 31 -5.05 -33.51 12.50
N PRO A 32 -5.25 -34.71 11.93
CA PRO A 32 -5.94 -35.81 12.58
C PRO A 32 -5.21 -36.37 13.81
N ASP A 33 -3.90 -36.14 13.92
CA ASP A 33 -3.06 -36.73 14.98
C ASP A 33 -2.53 -35.70 15.99
N ALA A 34 -3.06 -34.48 15.99
CA ALA A 34 -2.76 -33.50 17.04
C ALA A 34 -3.56 -33.87 18.30
N ALA A 35 -3.00 -34.77 19.12
CA ALA A 35 -3.56 -35.10 20.43
C ALA A 35 -3.79 -33.81 21.23
N GLU A 36 -5.01 -33.63 21.73
CA GLU A 36 -5.36 -32.53 22.65
C GLU A 36 -4.63 -32.75 23.97
N GLY A 37 -3.35 -32.33 24.06
CA GLY A 37 -2.63 -32.37 25.34
C GLY A 37 -1.11 -32.35 25.30
N ASP A 38 -0.45 -32.70 24.19
CA ASP A 38 1.02 -32.79 24.21
C ASP A 38 1.68 -31.46 23.87
N ALA A 39 2.08 -30.74 24.91
CA ALA A 39 3.06 -29.66 24.83
C ALA A 39 4.33 -30.21 24.17
N LEU A 40 4.57 -29.82 22.92
CA LEU A 40 5.78 -30.16 22.18
C LEU A 40 7.00 -29.70 22.97
N GLY A 41 7.77 -30.68 23.46
CA GLY A 41 8.98 -30.49 24.24
C GLY A 41 10.07 -29.73 23.48
N GLU A 42 10.92 -29.08 24.28
CA GLU A 42 12.06 -28.24 23.89
C GLU A 42 12.94 -28.91 22.82
N ALA A 43 12.96 -28.33 21.61
CA ALA A 43 13.91 -28.69 20.57
C ALA A 43 15.20 -27.89 20.78
N ASN A 44 16.22 -28.57 21.31
CA ASN A 44 17.55 -28.04 21.57
C ASN A 44 18.43 -28.02 20.30
N ASP A 45 19.30 -27.00 20.28
CA ASP A 45 20.62 -26.91 19.67
C ASP A 45 20.78 -26.72 18.14
N LEU A 46 20.87 -25.45 17.75
CA LEU A 46 21.31 -24.97 16.43
C LEU A 46 22.73 -24.36 16.45
N SER A 47 23.53 -24.60 17.50
CA SER A 47 24.84 -23.94 17.69
C SER A 47 25.94 -24.38 16.71
N ALA A 48 25.71 -25.42 15.91
CA ALA A 48 26.69 -26.02 14.99
C ALA A 48 27.05 -25.18 13.73
N TRP A 49 26.49 -23.99 13.54
CA TRP A 49 26.63 -23.21 12.28
C TRP A 49 27.41 -21.90 12.38
N MET A 50 28.11 -21.61 13.47
CA MET A 50 28.89 -20.36 13.61
C MET A 50 30.41 -20.59 13.53
N VAL A 51 31.03 -20.03 12.49
CA VAL A 51 32.50 -19.88 12.38
C VAL A 51 32.91 -18.59 13.11
N PRO A 52 33.91 -18.60 14.00
CA PRO A 52 34.36 -17.39 14.65
C PRO A 52 35.40 -16.67 13.79
N ASN A 53 35.26 -15.35 13.60
CA ASN A 53 36.44 -14.52 13.34
C ASN A 53 36.25 -13.05 13.76
N SER A 54 37.20 -12.66 14.60
CA SER A 54 37.76 -11.35 14.99
C SER A 54 37.11 -10.03 14.54
N GLU A 55 37.01 -9.13 15.53
CA GLU A 55 36.46 -7.77 15.46
C GLU A 55 37.40 -6.74 14.80
N PRO A 56 36.86 -5.85 13.95
CA PRO A 56 37.36 -4.48 13.75
C PRO A 56 36.53 -3.45 14.55
N PRO A 57 37.09 -2.26 14.84
CA PRO A 57 36.61 -1.38 15.91
C PRO A 57 35.44 -0.46 15.54
N ALA A 58 34.85 0.10 16.60
CA ALA A 58 33.48 0.59 16.72
C ALA A 58 33.18 2.00 16.21
N GLU A 59 32.08 2.12 15.46
CA GLU A 59 31.06 3.19 15.53
C GLU A 59 29.69 2.54 15.23
N ASP A 60 28.63 2.88 15.96
CA ASP A 60 27.31 2.22 15.87
C ASP A 60 26.47 2.75 14.69
N PRO A 61 26.25 1.97 13.61
CA PRO A 61 25.27 2.30 12.57
C PRO A 61 23.84 2.01 13.05
N PRO A 62 22.81 2.71 12.52
CA PRO A 62 21.42 2.48 12.90
C PRO A 62 20.97 1.04 12.64
N GLU A 63 20.09 0.50 13.50
CA GLU A 63 19.71 -0.92 13.66
C GLU A 63 19.19 -1.64 12.38
N TRP A 64 18.92 -0.90 11.31
CA TRP A 64 18.48 -1.43 10.00
C TRP A 64 19.63 -1.62 9.00
N CYS A 65 20.83 -1.09 9.29
CA CYS A 65 22.02 -1.20 8.44
C CYS A 65 22.65 -2.60 8.43
N GLY A 66 22.17 -3.53 9.28
CA GLY A 66 22.60 -4.93 9.33
C GLY A 66 21.86 -5.87 8.37
N LEU A 67 20.86 -5.40 7.63
CA LEU A 67 20.32 -6.18 6.52
C LEU A 67 21.35 -6.18 5.40
N LYS A 68 21.99 -7.34 5.16
CA LYS A 68 22.76 -7.57 3.94
C LYS A 68 21.92 -7.07 2.77
N LEU A 69 22.38 -6.02 2.09
CA LEU A 69 21.85 -5.67 0.78
C LEU A 69 21.86 -6.99 -0.01
N PRO A 70 20.71 -7.44 -0.53
CA PRO A 70 20.68 -8.67 -1.30
C PRO A 70 21.74 -8.50 -2.39
N LYS A 71 22.67 -9.46 -2.49
CA LYS A 71 23.61 -9.52 -3.61
C LYS A 71 22.79 -9.26 -4.88
N PRO A 72 23.22 -8.38 -5.80
CA PRO A 72 22.48 -8.14 -7.03
C PRO A 72 22.16 -9.51 -7.60
N ARG A 73 20.88 -9.86 -7.59
CA ARG A 73 20.43 -11.15 -8.09
C ARG A 73 20.80 -11.07 -9.56
N GLY A 74 21.84 -11.81 -9.95
CA GLY A 74 22.18 -12.01 -11.34
C GLY A 74 20.90 -12.34 -12.10
N LYS A 75 20.80 -11.86 -13.35
CA LYS A 75 19.64 -11.96 -14.25
C LYS A 75 18.69 -13.07 -13.79
N PHE A 76 17.56 -12.68 -13.18
CA PHE A 76 16.54 -13.61 -12.76
C PHE A 76 16.11 -14.48 -13.94
N VAL A 77 16.62 -15.70 -14.00
CA VAL A 77 16.03 -16.79 -14.77
C VAL A 77 15.49 -17.73 -13.71
N ALA A 78 14.18 -17.76 -13.55
CA ALA A 78 13.52 -18.66 -12.61
C ALA A 78 13.64 -20.10 -13.14
N GLU A 79 14.74 -20.77 -12.86
CA GLU A 79 14.86 -22.22 -13.03
C GLU A 79 14.29 -22.92 -11.80
N GLY A 80 13.34 -23.83 -12.02
CA GLY A 80 12.94 -24.82 -11.00
C GLY A 80 11.44 -25.01 -10.72
N THR A 81 10.53 -24.22 -11.30
CA THR A 81 9.08 -24.43 -11.00
C THR A 81 8.39 -25.47 -11.89
N GLY A 82 9.06 -25.97 -12.93
CA GLY A 82 8.44 -26.85 -13.94
C GLY A 82 7.26 -26.21 -14.69
N ARG A 83 6.96 -24.93 -14.43
CA ARG A 83 5.94 -24.18 -15.15
C ARG A 83 6.57 -23.57 -16.38
N ALA A 84 5.94 -23.77 -17.54
CA ALA A 84 6.32 -23.11 -18.76
C ALA A 84 6.43 -21.61 -18.51
N LYS A 85 7.49 -20.99 -19.06
CA LYS A 85 7.69 -19.55 -19.04
C LYS A 85 6.40 -18.93 -19.62
N LEU A 86 5.62 -18.26 -18.79
CA LEU A 86 4.43 -17.56 -19.28
C LEU A 86 4.94 -16.45 -20.18
N GLU A 87 4.55 -16.49 -21.45
CA GLU A 87 4.78 -15.37 -22.35
C GLU A 87 4.19 -14.11 -21.71
N PRO A 88 4.87 -12.96 -21.81
CA PRO A 88 4.31 -11.68 -21.39
C PRO A 88 2.90 -11.55 -21.94
N TRP A 89 1.92 -11.25 -21.07
CA TRP A 89 0.56 -11.05 -21.53
C TRP A 89 0.54 -9.87 -22.50
N VAL A 90 0.32 -10.17 -23.77
CA VAL A 90 0.09 -9.14 -24.79
C VAL A 90 -1.43 -8.98 -24.88
N PRO A 91 -1.99 -7.82 -24.50
CA PRO A 91 -3.41 -7.57 -24.66
C PRO A 91 -3.77 -7.76 -26.14
N LYS A 92 -4.66 -8.72 -26.41
CA LYS A 92 -5.18 -8.98 -27.76
C LYS A 92 -6.26 -7.96 -28.08
N LEU A 93 -5.84 -6.70 -28.26
CA LEU A 93 -6.73 -5.53 -28.37
C LEU A 93 -7.74 -5.65 -29.51
N ALA A 94 -7.36 -6.30 -30.61
CA ALA A 94 -8.24 -6.57 -31.75
C ALA A 94 -9.38 -7.55 -31.40
N GLU A 95 -9.22 -8.35 -30.35
CA GLU A 95 -10.18 -9.37 -29.92
C GLU A 95 -11.13 -8.88 -28.81
N LEU A 96 -10.93 -7.65 -28.30
CA LEU A 96 -11.83 -7.08 -27.29
C LEU A 96 -13.23 -6.82 -27.88
N PRO A 97 -14.31 -6.97 -27.09
CA PRO A 97 -15.66 -6.62 -27.52
C PRO A 97 -15.73 -5.21 -28.11
N PRO A 98 -16.47 -4.98 -29.22
CA PRO A 98 -16.54 -3.68 -29.90
C PRO A 98 -16.92 -2.51 -28.98
N LYS A 99 -17.73 -2.78 -27.94
CA LYS A 99 -18.08 -1.77 -26.92
C LYS A 99 -16.87 -1.28 -26.14
N LEU A 100 -15.95 -2.16 -25.75
CA LEU A 100 -14.72 -1.80 -25.02
C LEU A 100 -13.69 -1.11 -25.92
N GLN A 101 -13.61 -1.51 -27.20
CA GLN A 101 -12.79 -0.80 -28.19
C GLN A 101 -13.28 0.63 -28.43
N LYS A 102 -14.60 0.88 -28.31
CA LYS A 102 -15.22 2.21 -28.49
C LYS A 102 -15.13 3.08 -27.23
N SER A 103 -15.21 2.47 -26.04
CA SER A 103 -15.16 3.18 -24.74
C SER A 103 -13.79 3.73 -24.38
N PHE A 104 -12.72 3.14 -24.93
CA PHE A 104 -11.36 3.58 -24.69
C PHE A 104 -10.70 3.88 -26.04
N PRO A 105 -10.71 5.14 -26.51
CA PRO A 105 -10.05 5.52 -27.75
C PRO A 105 -8.53 5.58 -27.50
N TRP A 106 -7.89 4.43 -27.28
CA TRP A 106 -6.48 4.31 -26.92
C TRP A 106 -5.55 5.05 -27.90
N LYS A 107 -5.89 5.09 -29.20
CA LYS A 107 -5.13 5.85 -30.21
C LYS A 107 -5.19 7.37 -30.02
N GLU A 108 -6.25 7.91 -29.42
CA GLU A 108 -6.41 9.34 -29.12
C GLU A 108 -5.86 9.68 -27.73
N LEU A 109 -6.02 8.77 -26.76
CA LEU A 109 -5.49 8.91 -25.39
C LEU A 109 -3.97 8.73 -25.31
N LEU A 110 -3.40 7.85 -26.16
CA LEU A 110 -1.96 7.61 -26.29
C LEU A 110 -1.31 8.39 -27.43
N LYS A 111 -2.05 9.25 -28.16
CA LYS A 111 -1.42 10.34 -28.89
C LYS A 111 -0.82 11.23 -27.81
N ASN A 112 0.45 10.98 -27.50
CA ASN A 112 1.25 11.70 -26.52
C ASN A 112 0.86 13.17 -26.55
N LYS A 113 0.01 13.62 -25.62
CA LYS A 113 -0.06 15.03 -25.32
C LYS A 113 1.39 15.40 -25.03
N SER A 114 1.91 16.44 -25.68
CA SER A 114 3.25 16.87 -25.34
C SER A 114 3.30 17.07 -23.82
N THR A 115 4.45 16.79 -23.23
CA THR A 115 4.69 17.02 -21.79
C THR A 115 4.20 18.40 -21.36
N ASP A 116 4.28 19.38 -22.26
CA ASP A 116 3.82 20.75 -22.08
C ASP A 116 2.29 20.86 -22.01
N VAL A 117 1.55 20.22 -22.92
CA VAL A 117 0.08 20.25 -22.91
C VAL A 117 -0.46 19.51 -21.69
N PHE A 118 0.13 18.36 -21.35
CA PHE A 118 -0.24 17.63 -20.14
C PHE A 118 0.09 18.45 -18.88
N GLY A 119 1.30 18.98 -18.78
CA GLY A 119 1.73 19.81 -17.67
C GLY A 119 0.84 21.04 -17.48
N LYS A 120 0.46 21.72 -18.56
CA LYS A 120 -0.48 22.85 -18.52
C LYS A 120 -1.85 22.42 -17.99
N GLN A 121 -2.42 21.32 -18.47
CA GLN A 121 -3.72 20.83 -18.03
C GLN A 121 -3.71 20.43 -16.55
N VAL A 122 -2.64 19.79 -16.09
CA VAL A 122 -2.55 19.50 -14.66
C VAL A 122 -2.34 20.77 -13.85
N GLY A 123 -1.53 21.72 -14.32
CA GLY A 123 -1.39 23.04 -13.69
C GLY A 123 -2.74 23.76 -13.53
N GLU A 124 -3.56 23.78 -14.59
CA GLU A 124 -4.92 24.34 -14.57
C GLU A 124 -5.83 23.58 -13.59
N ALA A 125 -5.79 22.24 -13.60
CA ALA A 125 -6.59 21.42 -12.69
C ALA A 125 -6.20 21.62 -11.22
N MET A 126 -4.89 21.76 -10.94
CA MET A 126 -4.37 22.03 -9.60
C MET A 126 -4.72 23.44 -9.13
N ALA A 127 -4.63 24.45 -10.01
CA ALA A 127 -5.04 25.81 -9.72
C ALA A 127 -6.54 25.93 -9.43
N ALA A 128 -7.36 25.03 -9.98
CA ALA A 128 -8.79 24.96 -9.72
C ALA A 128 -9.16 24.34 -8.35
N GLY A 129 -8.18 23.88 -7.56
CA GLY A 129 -8.43 23.24 -6.27
C GLY A 129 -9.18 21.91 -6.43
N PRO A 130 -8.55 20.90 -7.04
CA PRO A 130 -9.26 19.71 -7.48
C PRO A 130 -9.79 18.94 -6.27
N LYS A 131 -11.05 18.55 -6.36
CA LYS A 131 -11.73 17.75 -5.33
C LYS A 131 -11.35 16.28 -5.48
N GLY A 132 -11.12 15.61 -4.37
CA GLY A 132 -10.97 14.17 -4.30
C GLY A 132 -12.20 13.47 -4.87
N TYR A 133 -11.97 12.51 -5.76
CA TYR A 133 -13.02 11.85 -6.53
C TYR A 133 -14.08 11.18 -5.65
N HIS A 134 -13.66 10.50 -4.58
CA HIS A 134 -14.56 9.67 -3.79
C HIS A 134 -15.45 10.49 -2.83
N TYR A 135 -14.89 11.49 -2.16
CA TYR A 135 -15.61 12.27 -1.15
C TYR A 135 -16.02 13.68 -1.61
N GLY A 136 -15.61 14.10 -2.81
CA GLY A 136 -15.90 15.45 -3.33
C GLY A 136 -15.32 16.58 -2.47
N MET A 137 -14.33 16.28 -1.63
CA MET A 137 -13.66 17.23 -0.74
C MET A 137 -12.40 17.78 -1.40
N GLU A 138 -12.03 19.02 -1.07
CA GLU A 138 -10.70 19.50 -1.39
C GLU A 138 -9.64 18.58 -0.77
N PHE A 139 -8.65 18.20 -1.58
CA PHE A 139 -7.63 17.24 -1.19
C PHE A 139 -6.29 17.96 -0.99
N PRO A 140 -5.55 17.71 0.10
CA PRO A 140 -4.24 18.31 0.30
C PRO A 140 -3.17 17.57 -0.51
N PHE A 141 -2.40 18.30 -1.31
CA PHE A 141 -1.34 17.75 -2.18
C PHE A 141 0.07 17.92 -1.61
N THR A 142 0.20 18.61 -0.48
CA THR A 142 1.48 18.85 0.19
C THR A 142 1.32 18.72 1.70
N LEU A 143 2.40 18.45 2.42
CA LEU A 143 2.40 18.46 3.88
C LEU A 143 1.92 19.81 4.43
N GLN A 144 2.34 20.91 3.81
CA GLN A 144 1.91 22.25 4.23
C GLN A 144 0.40 22.42 4.10
N MET A 145 -0.22 21.96 3.01
CA MET A 145 -1.68 21.99 2.87
C MET A 145 -2.37 21.15 3.95
N ILE A 146 -1.83 19.98 4.30
CA ILE A 146 -2.37 19.17 5.40
C ILE A 146 -2.33 19.96 6.72
N GLN A 147 -1.23 20.67 6.98
CA GLN A 147 -1.05 21.48 8.19
C GLN A 147 -1.98 22.70 8.20
N ASP A 148 -2.09 23.42 7.09
CA ASP A 148 -2.90 24.63 6.96
C ASP A 148 -4.41 24.32 7.04
N MET A 149 -4.83 23.22 6.42
CA MET A 149 -6.22 22.75 6.48
C MET A 149 -6.59 22.19 7.86
N GLY A 150 -5.63 21.54 8.52
CA GLY A 150 -5.65 21.21 9.94
C GLY A 150 -6.87 20.42 10.43
N VAL A 151 -7.26 20.74 11.65
CA VAL A 151 -8.30 20.05 12.44
C VAL A 151 -9.66 20.03 11.74
N ASP A 152 -10.04 21.14 11.13
CA ASP A 152 -11.34 21.27 10.45
C ASP A 152 -11.46 20.34 9.25
N TRP A 153 -10.39 20.26 8.44
CA TRP A 153 -10.36 19.35 7.32
C TRP A 153 -10.33 17.89 7.75
N LEU A 154 -9.49 17.55 8.74
CA LEU A 154 -9.38 16.16 9.20
C LEU A 154 -10.72 15.68 9.80
N THR A 155 -11.40 16.52 10.57
CA THR A 155 -12.75 16.23 11.08
C THR A 155 -13.73 15.93 9.94
N ARG A 156 -13.83 16.82 8.95
CA ARG A 156 -14.71 16.62 7.79
C ARG A 156 -14.36 15.36 7.01
N ALA A 157 -13.06 15.07 6.84
CA ALA A 157 -12.58 13.90 6.11
C ALA A 157 -12.99 12.60 6.83
N LEU A 158 -12.80 12.55 8.16
CA LEU A 158 -13.18 11.38 8.96
C LEU A 158 -14.70 11.20 9.06
N HIS A 159 -15.50 12.28 9.10
CA HIS A 159 -16.97 12.17 9.00
C HIS A 159 -17.40 11.67 7.63
N LYS A 160 -16.83 12.22 6.54
CA LYS A 160 -17.15 11.77 5.17
C LYS A 160 -16.76 10.31 4.91
N ALA A 161 -15.69 9.84 5.56
CA ALA A 161 -15.29 8.44 5.53
C ALA A 161 -16.10 7.54 6.47
N GLY A 162 -16.95 8.10 7.35
CA GLY A 162 -17.70 7.36 8.36
C GLY A 162 -16.85 6.78 9.49
N THR A 163 -15.60 7.22 9.63
CA THR A 163 -14.66 6.73 10.66
C THR A 163 -14.79 7.45 11.99
N LEU A 164 -15.34 8.68 11.98
CA LEU A 164 -15.55 9.49 13.18
C LEU A 164 -17.06 9.76 13.35
N PRO A 165 -17.66 9.52 14.54
CA PRO A 165 -19.08 9.80 14.77
C PRO A 165 -19.43 11.28 14.56
N GLU A 166 -20.63 11.55 14.01
CA GLU A 166 -21.09 12.91 13.68
C GLU A 166 -21.16 13.87 14.89
N ASP A 167 -21.26 13.32 16.11
CA ASP A 167 -21.27 14.08 17.36
C ASP A 167 -19.89 14.27 17.99
N ASN A 168 -18.82 13.92 17.26
CA ASN A 168 -17.43 14.06 17.68
C ASN A 168 -16.66 15.00 16.72
N ARG A 169 -15.43 15.36 17.08
CA ARG A 169 -14.51 16.10 16.21
C ARG A 169 -13.07 15.90 16.62
N VAL A 170 -12.15 16.20 15.70
CA VAL A 170 -10.75 16.39 16.07
C VAL A 170 -10.63 17.73 16.80
N VAL A 171 -9.80 17.81 17.84
CA VAL A 171 -9.54 19.04 18.62
C VAL A 171 -8.10 19.51 18.52
N SER A 172 -7.17 18.60 18.22
CA SER A 172 -5.78 18.95 17.96
C SER A 172 -5.21 18.04 16.89
N MET A 173 -4.24 18.55 16.12
CA MET A 173 -3.60 17.82 15.03
C MET A 173 -2.17 18.31 14.84
N LYS A 174 -1.25 17.38 14.59
CA LYS A 174 0.12 17.64 14.17
C LYS A 174 0.50 16.66 13.07
N ALA A 175 0.83 17.20 11.89
CA ALA A 175 1.33 16.42 10.78
C ALA A 175 2.84 16.59 10.61
N LYS A 176 3.55 15.48 10.33
CA LYS A 176 4.98 15.47 10.02
C LYS A 176 5.23 14.61 8.78
N GLU A 177 6.24 14.96 8.01
CA GLU A 177 6.69 14.13 6.91
C GLU A 177 7.12 12.75 7.41
N PHE A 178 6.74 11.72 6.65
CA PHE A 178 7.23 10.36 6.85
C PHE A 178 8.09 9.97 5.65
N VAL A 179 9.39 9.79 5.87
CA VAL A 179 10.34 9.40 4.83
C VAL A 179 10.40 7.87 4.76
N GLY A 180 9.81 7.28 3.71
CA GLY A 180 9.90 5.84 3.46
C GLY A 180 8.92 5.32 2.41
N GLY A 181 9.34 4.38 1.57
CA GLY A 181 8.57 3.86 0.41
C GLY A 181 8.40 4.90 -0.71
N GLY A 182 8.33 4.51 -1.98
CA GLY A 182 8.50 5.51 -3.07
C GLY A 182 7.31 5.87 -3.96
N ALA A 183 6.15 5.21 -3.83
CA ALA A 183 5.03 5.47 -4.75
C ALA A 183 4.27 6.80 -4.49
N CYS A 184 4.49 7.43 -3.34
CA CYS A 184 3.78 8.63 -2.89
C CYS A 184 4.51 9.30 -1.74
N LEU A 185 4.20 10.57 -1.50
CA LEU A 185 4.56 11.25 -0.27
C LEU A 185 3.70 10.74 0.89
N LYS A 186 4.26 10.80 2.09
CA LYS A 186 3.62 10.27 3.30
C LYS A 186 3.78 11.24 4.45
N ALA A 187 2.84 11.17 5.36
CA ALA A 187 2.89 11.89 6.62
C ALA A 187 2.35 11.01 7.74
N THR A 188 2.90 11.19 8.94
CA THR A 188 2.23 10.79 10.16
C THR A 188 1.42 11.95 10.68
N ILE A 189 0.23 11.65 11.19
CA ILE A 189 -0.66 12.63 11.82
C ILE A 189 -0.92 12.15 13.24
N GLU A 190 -0.54 12.95 14.21
CA GLU A 190 -0.96 12.79 15.61
C GLU A 190 -2.15 13.72 15.84
N CYS A 191 -3.27 13.19 16.34
CA CYS A 191 -4.48 13.97 16.58
C CYS A 191 -5.15 13.56 17.89
N GLN A 192 -6.00 14.43 18.41
CA GLN A 192 -6.85 14.15 19.57
C GLN A 192 -8.30 14.42 19.21
N TYR A 193 -9.21 13.61 19.76
CA TYR A 193 -10.64 13.76 19.57
C TYR A 193 -11.30 14.44 20.77
N GLU A 194 -12.41 15.15 20.54
CA GLU A 194 -13.20 15.75 21.62
C GLU A 194 -13.78 14.69 22.55
N LYS A 195 -14.25 13.58 21.98
CA LYS A 195 -14.69 12.38 22.69
C LYS A 195 -13.73 11.24 22.35
N PRO A 196 -12.65 11.04 23.12
CA PRO A 196 -11.76 9.90 22.93
C PRO A 196 -12.52 8.57 23.00
N SER A 197 -12.10 7.60 22.22
CA SER A 197 -12.66 6.24 22.19
C SER A 197 -11.54 5.24 21.92
N GLU A 198 -11.65 4.03 22.47
CA GLU A 198 -10.71 2.94 22.19
C GLU A 198 -10.71 2.53 20.71
N ASP A 199 -11.82 2.77 20.01
CA ASP A 199 -11.97 2.49 18.57
C ASP A 199 -11.36 3.59 17.67
N LEU A 200 -10.94 4.73 18.24
CA LEU A 200 -10.40 5.86 17.50
C LEU A 200 -8.88 5.97 17.69
N HIS A 201 -8.12 5.68 16.64
CA HIS A 201 -6.67 5.82 16.67
C HIS A 201 -6.25 7.30 16.59
N GLU A 202 -5.30 7.70 17.44
CA GLU A 202 -4.75 9.06 17.48
C GLU A 202 -3.51 9.24 16.59
N LYS A 203 -2.85 8.14 16.21
CA LYS A 203 -1.69 8.13 15.31
C LYS A 203 -2.08 7.57 13.96
N LEU A 204 -2.28 8.46 13.00
CA LEU A 204 -2.71 8.14 11.65
C LEU A 204 -1.53 8.18 10.68
N PHE A 205 -1.67 7.42 9.60
CA PHE A 205 -0.73 7.43 8.48
C PHE A 205 -1.45 7.89 7.23
N CYS A 206 -0.93 8.94 6.60
CA CYS A 206 -1.51 9.56 5.42
C CYS A 206 -0.58 9.35 4.22
N LYS A 207 -1.14 8.94 3.09
CA LYS A 207 -0.48 8.97 1.78
C LYS A 207 -1.11 10.10 0.96
N TYR A 208 -0.28 10.88 0.29
CA TYR A 208 -0.73 11.96 -0.59
C TYR A 208 0.16 12.01 -1.84
N PRO A 209 -0.37 12.49 -2.97
CA PRO A 209 0.36 12.49 -4.24
C PRO A 209 1.58 13.40 -4.17
N PHE A 210 2.50 13.21 -5.11
CA PHE A 210 3.59 14.18 -5.31
C PHE A 210 3.02 15.51 -5.79
N PRO A 211 3.69 16.64 -5.50
CA PRO A 211 3.38 17.92 -6.10
C PRO A 211 3.41 17.76 -7.61
N VAL A 212 2.33 18.17 -8.29
CA VAL A 212 2.27 18.03 -9.74
C VAL A 212 2.99 19.19 -10.41
N THR A 213 4.31 19.14 -10.39
CA THR A 213 5.17 19.97 -11.23
C THR A 213 5.58 19.19 -12.47
N ALA A 214 5.99 19.85 -13.56
CA ALA A 214 6.43 19.16 -14.78
C ALA A 214 7.57 18.16 -14.49
N GLU A 215 8.51 18.56 -13.62
CA GLU A 215 9.65 17.75 -13.20
C GLU A 215 9.25 16.66 -12.18
N GLY A 216 8.39 17.00 -11.22
CA GLY A 216 7.88 16.07 -10.22
C GLY A 216 6.97 14.99 -10.81
N PHE A 217 6.21 15.33 -11.85
CA PHE A 217 5.34 14.38 -12.54
C PHE A 217 6.12 13.33 -13.31
N MET A 218 7.20 13.70 -14.01
CA MET A 218 8.02 12.71 -14.73
C MET A 218 8.74 11.77 -13.75
N ASN A 219 9.22 12.29 -12.62
CA ASN A 219 9.79 11.47 -11.55
C ASN A 219 8.74 10.54 -10.94
N TYR A 220 7.53 11.05 -10.65
CA TYR A 220 6.41 10.23 -10.20
C TYR A 220 6.02 9.17 -11.23
N TRP A 221 5.85 9.54 -12.50
CA TRP A 221 5.48 8.61 -13.57
C TRP A 221 6.51 7.50 -13.71
N ASN A 222 7.80 7.86 -13.72
CA ASN A 222 8.87 6.88 -13.77
C ASN A 222 8.81 5.95 -12.54
N TRP A 223 8.55 6.49 -11.35
CA TRP A 223 8.46 5.68 -10.14
C TRP A 223 7.21 4.79 -10.09
N ALA A 224 6.03 5.35 -10.34
CA ALA A 224 4.73 4.70 -10.27
C ALA A 224 4.48 3.73 -11.43
N CYS A 225 5.05 3.97 -12.62
CA CYS A 225 4.82 3.14 -13.80
C CYS A 225 5.98 2.21 -14.15
N VAL A 226 7.23 2.54 -13.77
CA VAL A 226 8.41 1.74 -14.14
C VAL A 226 8.95 0.95 -12.95
N MET A 227 8.89 1.51 -11.74
CA MET A 227 9.49 0.89 -10.54
C MET A 227 8.44 0.18 -9.66
N ASN A 228 7.22 0.70 -9.61
CA ASN A 228 6.13 0.13 -8.83
C ASN A 228 5.10 -0.48 -9.80
N ASN A 229 4.61 -1.68 -9.51
CA ASN A 229 3.58 -2.36 -10.31
C ASN A 229 2.19 -1.73 -10.06
N ASP A 230 2.08 -0.40 -10.01
CA ASP A 230 0.80 0.28 -9.78
C ASP A 230 -0.14 0.05 -10.97
N GLY A 231 0.38 -0.22 -12.18
CA GLY A 231 -0.42 -0.55 -13.35
C GLY A 231 -1.38 -1.72 -13.08
N PRO A 232 -0.89 -2.91 -12.71
CA PRO A 232 -1.73 -4.01 -12.26
C PRO A 232 -2.70 -3.68 -11.13
N GLU A 233 -2.31 -2.87 -10.13
CA GLU A 233 -3.17 -2.51 -8.99
C GLU A 233 -4.30 -1.53 -9.38
N ILE A 234 -3.97 -0.52 -10.19
CA ILE A 234 -4.93 0.44 -10.75
C ILE A 234 -5.90 -0.27 -11.70
N ASP A 235 -5.39 -1.16 -12.55
CA ASP A 235 -6.23 -1.93 -13.47
C ASP A 235 -7.11 -2.92 -12.72
N PHE A 236 -6.60 -3.56 -11.66
CA PHE A 236 -7.40 -4.40 -10.78
C PHE A 236 -8.52 -3.60 -10.09
N ALA A 237 -8.21 -2.42 -9.55
CA ALA A 237 -9.20 -1.53 -8.94
C ALA A 237 -10.28 -1.08 -9.94
N ARG A 238 -9.89 -0.76 -11.19
CA ARG A 238 -10.83 -0.41 -12.28
C ARG A 238 -11.71 -1.59 -12.68
N ILE A 239 -11.15 -2.79 -12.79
CA ILE A 239 -11.89 -4.01 -13.11
C ILE A 239 -12.92 -4.31 -12.01
N LEU A 240 -12.52 -4.19 -10.74
CA LEU A 240 -13.44 -4.38 -9.62
C LEU A 240 -14.52 -3.30 -9.58
N SER A 241 -14.17 -2.02 -9.73
CA SER A 241 -15.19 -0.95 -9.72
C SER A 241 -16.13 -0.98 -10.93
N ALA A 242 -15.73 -1.59 -12.05
CA ALA A 242 -16.60 -1.81 -13.21
C ALA A 242 -17.47 -3.09 -13.11
N GLY A 243 -17.05 -4.10 -12.32
CA GLY A 243 -17.66 -5.44 -12.34
C GLY A 243 -18.17 -5.97 -11.00
N ALA A 244 -17.72 -5.40 -9.88
CA ALA A 244 -18.11 -5.78 -8.53
C ALA A 244 -18.75 -4.55 -7.85
N PRO A 245 -20.05 -4.60 -7.47
CA PRO A 245 -20.66 -3.52 -6.71
C PRO A 245 -20.01 -3.48 -5.32
N MET A 246 -19.03 -2.60 -5.16
CA MET A 246 -18.49 -2.23 -3.85
C MET A 246 -19.54 -1.33 -3.21
N ARG A 247 -20.23 -1.86 -2.20
CA ARG A 247 -21.06 -1.08 -1.28
C ARG A 247 -20.20 -0.52 -0.17
#